data_AF-A0A3M9ZFD8-F1
#
_entry.id   AF-A0A3M9ZFD8-F1
#
_cell.length_a   1.000
_cell.length_b   1.000
_cell.length_c   1.000
_cell.angle_alpha   90.00
_cell.angle_beta   90.00
_cell.angle_gamma   90.00
#
_symmetry.space_group_name_H-M   'P 1'
#
loop_
_entity.id
_entity.type
_entity.pdbx_description
1 polymer ?
#
loop_
_entity_poly.entity_id
_entity_poly.type
_entity_poly.pdbx_seq_one_letter_code
_entity_poly.pdbx_strand_id
1 'polypeptide(L)'
;QGERGPPGPVGDKGMHGPQGIQGPQGARGPDGPPGPAGERGPRGKQGEVGPPGPPGPPGPPGERGSAGSMSEEQKAIFKDLFDTLKAKNIITTEDQIRLMSYLY
;
A
#
# COMPACT_ATOMS: atom_id res chain seq x y z
N GLN A 1 -66.79 -48.26 106.28
CA GLN A 1 -66.27 -49.47 105.60
C GLN A 1 -65.25 -48.99 104.58
N GLY A 2 -63.96 -49.23 104.83
CA GLY A 2 -62.87 -48.79 103.95
C GLY A 2 -62.41 -49.96 103.10
N GLU A 3 -62.49 -49.83 101.78
CA GLU A 3 -62.13 -50.88 100.84
C GLU A 3 -60.61 -50.89 100.55
N ARG A 4 -60.15 -52.07 100.14
CA ARG A 4 -58.78 -52.47 99.81
C ARG A 4 -58.02 -51.39 99.03
N GLY A 5 -56.82 -51.07 99.50
CA GLY A 5 -55.87 -50.21 98.80
C GLY A 5 -55.41 -50.85 97.48
N PRO A 6 -55.47 -50.14 96.35
CA PRO A 6 -55.04 -50.65 95.06
C PRO A 6 -53.50 -50.77 94.94
N PRO A 7 -53.01 -51.43 93.86
CA PRO A 7 -51.61 -51.87 93.70
C PRO A 7 -50.54 -50.79 93.91
N GLY A 8 -49.35 -51.25 94.28
CA GLY A 8 -48.14 -50.44 94.37
C GLY A 8 -47.70 -49.84 93.02
N PRO A 9 -46.80 -48.85 93.06
CA PRO A 9 -46.54 -47.96 91.94
C PRO A 9 -45.92 -48.68 90.73
N VAL A 10 -46.26 -48.21 89.53
CA VAL A 10 -45.52 -48.55 88.31
C VAL A 10 -44.15 -47.86 88.40
N GLY A 11 -43.07 -48.58 88.07
CA GLY A 11 -41.71 -48.05 88.12
C GLY A 11 -41.51 -46.84 87.18
N ASP A 12 -40.51 -46.01 87.50
CA ASP A 12 -40.22 -44.79 86.75
C ASP A 12 -39.97 -45.06 85.27
N LYS A 13 -40.48 -44.17 84.40
CA LYS A 13 -40.12 -44.17 82.98
C LYS A 13 -38.62 -43.89 82.87
N GLY A 14 -37.87 -44.72 82.15
CA GLY A 14 -36.47 -44.43 81.83
C GLY A 14 -36.33 -43.03 81.21
N MET A 15 -35.29 -42.29 81.60
CA MET A 15 -35.03 -40.96 81.04
C MET A 15 -34.94 -41.05 79.51
N HIS A 16 -35.47 -40.05 78.80
CA HIS A 16 -35.17 -39.93 77.37
C HIS A 16 -33.65 -39.83 77.22
N GLY A 17 -33.07 -40.56 76.27
CA GLY A 17 -31.67 -40.37 75.91
C GLY A 17 -31.41 -38.90 75.52
N PRO A 18 -30.19 -38.36 75.71
CA PRO A 18 -29.89 -36.99 75.34
C PRO A 18 -30.23 -36.77 73.86
N GLN A 19 -30.77 -35.60 73.53
CA GLN A 19 -30.89 -35.19 72.13
C GLN A 19 -29.50 -35.28 71.50
N GLY A 20 -29.37 -36.00 70.38
CA GLY A 20 -28.11 -36.07 69.65
C GLY A 20 -27.63 -34.67 69.32
N ILE A 21 -26.32 -34.42 69.44
CA ILE A 21 -25.72 -33.15 69.06
C ILE A 21 -26.10 -32.79 67.62
N GLN A 22 -26.49 -31.54 67.38
CA GLN A 22 -26.67 -31.06 66.01
C GLN A 22 -25.32 -31.18 65.30
N GLY A 23 -25.31 -31.88 64.15
CA GLY A 23 -24.10 -31.99 63.33
C GLY A 23 -23.57 -30.60 62.96
N PRO A 24 -22.24 -30.43 62.78
CA PRO A 24 -21.67 -29.14 62.44
C PRO A 24 -22.31 -28.58 61.17
N GLN A 25 -22.52 -27.26 61.13
CA GLN A 25 -22.95 -26.58 59.91
C GLN A 25 -21.96 -26.89 58.78
N GLY A 26 -22.48 -27.32 57.62
CA GLY A 26 -21.65 -27.60 56.45
C GLY A 26 -20.82 -26.38 56.06
N ALA A 27 -19.57 -26.60 55.61
CA ALA A 27 -18.68 -25.53 55.18
C ALA A 27 -19.31 -24.71 54.05
N ARG A 28 -19.05 -23.39 54.03
CA ARG A 28 -19.43 -22.52 52.91
C ARG A 28 -18.81 -23.09 51.62
N GLY A 29 -19.62 -23.21 50.57
CA GLY A 29 -19.13 -23.64 49.25
C GLY A 29 -18.04 -22.69 48.72
N PRO A 30 -17.13 -23.17 47.87
CA PRO A 30 -16.06 -22.34 47.32
C PRO A 30 -16.64 -21.16 46.52
N ASP A 31 -15.89 -20.05 46.46
CA ASP A 31 -16.23 -18.94 45.56
C ASP A 31 -16.21 -19.43 44.10
N GLY A 32 -17.12 -18.90 43.27
CA GLY A 32 -17.19 -19.25 41.85
C GLY A 32 -15.94 -18.81 41.08
N PRO A 33 -15.62 -19.46 39.94
CA PRO A 33 -14.45 -19.10 39.14
C PRO A 33 -14.57 -17.66 38.58
N PRO A 34 -13.45 -16.95 38.35
CA PRO A 34 -13.46 -15.68 37.63
C PRO A 34 -14.13 -15.80 36.25
N GLY A 35 -14.85 -14.76 35.83
CA GLY A 35 -15.45 -14.69 34.49
C GLY A 35 -14.40 -14.70 33.38
N PRO A 36 -14.78 -15.07 32.13
CA PRO A 36 -13.85 -15.13 31.01
C PRO A 36 -13.28 -13.76 30.66
N ALA A 37 -12.05 -13.74 30.15
CA ALA A 37 -11.43 -12.52 29.63
C ALA A 37 -12.24 -11.98 28.42
N GLY A 38 -12.37 -10.65 28.32
CA GLY A 38 -13.05 -10.00 27.20
C GLY A 38 -12.33 -10.22 25.87
N GLU A 39 -13.07 -10.22 24.77
CA GLU A 39 -12.53 -10.44 23.42
C GLU A 39 -11.58 -9.32 22.97
N ARG A 40 -10.57 -9.69 22.17
CA ARG A 40 -9.64 -8.73 21.55
C ARG A 40 -10.39 -7.90 20.50
N GLY A 41 -10.24 -6.58 20.55
CA GLY A 41 -10.83 -5.66 19.57
C GLY A 41 -10.37 -5.93 18.11
N PRO A 42 -11.15 -5.49 17.11
CA PRO A 42 -10.87 -5.75 15.70
C PRO A 42 -9.60 -5.05 15.21
N ARG A 43 -8.95 -5.63 14.20
CA ARG A 43 -7.81 -5.01 13.51
C ARG A 43 -8.26 -3.76 12.74
N GLY A 44 -7.48 -2.69 12.80
CA GLY A 44 -7.72 -1.45 12.05
C GLY A 44 -7.69 -1.66 10.52
N LYS A 45 -8.40 -0.79 9.78
CA LYS A 45 -8.48 -0.84 8.31
C LYS A 45 -7.13 -0.54 7.66
N GLN A 46 -6.89 -1.12 6.48
CA GLN A 46 -5.74 -0.81 5.63
C GLN A 46 -5.85 0.63 5.11
N GLY A 47 -4.73 1.35 5.03
CA GLY A 47 -4.67 2.70 4.47
C GLY A 47 -4.90 2.73 2.96
N GLU A 48 -5.29 3.90 2.44
CA GLU A 48 -5.57 4.09 1.00
C GLU A 48 -4.29 4.07 0.15
N VAL A 49 -4.46 3.72 -1.13
CA VAL A 49 -3.37 3.77 -2.14
C VAL A 49 -3.09 5.23 -2.50
N GLY A 50 -1.81 5.60 -2.60
CA GLY A 50 -1.40 6.95 -2.96
C GLY A 50 -1.76 7.34 -4.41
N PRO A 51 -1.80 8.65 -4.73
CA PRO A 51 -2.14 9.12 -6.06
C PRO A 51 -1.07 8.76 -7.11
N PRO A 52 -1.43 8.73 -8.41
CA PRO A 52 -0.45 8.63 -9.49
C PRO A 52 0.57 9.77 -9.48
N GLY A 53 1.78 9.50 -9.98
CA GLY A 53 2.83 10.52 -10.13
C GLY A 53 2.54 11.55 -11.24
N PRO A 54 3.25 12.69 -11.27
CA PRO A 54 3.08 13.71 -12.28
C PRO A 54 3.57 13.27 -13.67
N PRO A 55 3.11 13.91 -14.76
CA PRO A 55 3.67 13.71 -16.11
C PRO A 55 5.17 14.04 -16.18
N GLY A 56 5.89 13.39 -17.10
CA GLY A 56 7.29 13.66 -17.37
C GLY A 56 7.53 15.00 -18.10
N PRO A 57 8.77 15.50 -18.13
CA PRO A 57 9.12 16.74 -18.83
C PRO A 57 9.03 16.60 -20.36
N PRO A 58 8.90 17.72 -21.10
CA PRO A 58 9.02 17.73 -22.56
C PRO A 58 10.38 17.19 -23.05
N GLY A 59 10.39 16.62 -24.26
CA GLY A 59 11.62 16.17 -24.92
C GLY A 59 12.51 17.33 -25.42
N PRO A 60 13.77 17.05 -25.79
CA PRO A 60 14.70 18.07 -26.30
C PRO A 60 14.29 18.59 -27.70
N PRO A 61 14.74 19.80 -28.08
CA PRO A 61 14.59 20.28 -29.46
C PRO A 61 15.23 19.35 -30.49
N GLY A 62 14.67 19.31 -31.70
CA GLY A 62 15.24 18.53 -32.83
C GLY A 62 16.55 19.12 -33.38
N GLU A 63 17.29 18.29 -34.11
CA GLU A 63 18.55 18.69 -34.74
C GLU A 63 18.34 19.69 -35.91
N ARG A 64 19.35 20.53 -36.15
CA ARG A 64 19.37 21.44 -37.30
C ARG A 64 19.54 20.63 -38.59
N GLY A 65 18.70 20.88 -39.59
CA GLY A 65 18.85 20.27 -40.91
C GLY A 65 20.19 20.62 -41.58
N SER A 66 20.70 19.72 -42.43
CA SER A 66 21.91 19.95 -43.22
C SER A 66 21.73 21.10 -44.21
N ALA A 67 22.80 21.86 -44.45
CA ALA A 67 22.82 22.84 -45.55
C ALA A 67 22.60 22.13 -46.90
N GLY A 68 21.79 22.71 -47.78
CA GLY A 68 21.53 22.14 -49.10
C GLY A 68 22.76 22.25 -50.00
N SER A 69 23.24 21.13 -50.54
CA SER A 69 24.25 21.10 -51.60
C SER A 69 23.58 21.16 -52.98
N MET A 70 24.27 21.73 -53.97
CA MET A 70 23.84 21.63 -55.36
C MET A 70 23.82 20.16 -55.79
N SER A 71 22.76 19.74 -56.49
CA SER A 71 22.75 18.44 -57.15
C SER A 71 23.79 18.38 -58.27
N GLU A 72 24.18 17.17 -58.69
CA GLU A 72 25.11 17.00 -59.82
C GLU A 72 24.55 17.62 -61.11
N GLU A 73 23.23 17.56 -61.32
CA GLU A 73 22.54 18.26 -62.42
C GLU A 73 22.75 19.78 -62.37
N GLN A 74 22.60 20.37 -61.17
CA GLN A 74 22.77 21.82 -60.97
C GLN A 74 24.23 22.24 -61.17
N LYS A 75 25.18 21.42 -60.72
CA LYS A 75 26.61 21.65 -60.97
C LYS A 75 26.93 21.58 -62.46
N ALA A 76 26.37 20.62 -63.20
CA ALA A 76 26.59 20.48 -64.63
C ALA A 76 26.09 21.70 -65.41
N ILE A 77 24.87 22.16 -65.12
CA ILE A 77 24.30 23.37 -65.75
C ILE A 77 25.14 24.61 -65.42
N PHE A 78 25.52 24.78 -64.16
CA PHE A 78 26.33 25.92 -63.75
C PHE A 78 27.73 25.89 -64.39
N LYS A 79 28.33 24.70 -64.51
CA LYS A 79 29.63 24.54 -65.18
C LYS A 79 29.57 24.91 -66.66
N ASP A 80 28.53 24.49 -67.38
CA ASP A 80 28.35 24.85 -68.80
C ASP A 80 28.19 26.37 -69.00
N LEU A 81 27.39 27.00 -68.13
CA LEU A 81 27.25 28.46 -68.12
C LEU A 81 28.58 29.15 -67.80
N PHE A 82 29.30 28.68 -66.78
CA PHE A 82 30.60 29.21 -66.39
C PHE A 82 31.61 29.15 -67.54
N ASP A 83 31.73 27.99 -68.19
CA ASP A 83 32.64 27.79 -69.32
C ASP A 83 32.26 28.71 -70.49
N THR A 84 30.97 28.90 -70.75
CA THR A 84 30.47 29.84 -71.77
C THR A 84 30.83 31.30 -71.45
N LEU A 85 30.63 31.73 -70.20
CA LEU A 85 30.92 33.10 -69.77
C LEU A 85 32.43 33.38 -69.84
N LYS A 86 33.26 32.41 -69.44
CA LYS A 86 34.71 32.48 -69.53
C LYS A 86 35.18 32.55 -70.99
N ALA A 87 34.68 31.68 -71.85
CA ALA A 87 35.06 31.65 -73.27
C ALA A 87 34.70 32.95 -74.01
N LYS A 88 33.62 33.61 -73.59
CA LYS A 88 33.20 34.91 -74.13
C LYS A 88 33.87 36.11 -73.46
N ASN A 89 34.79 35.90 -72.51
CA ASN A 89 35.42 36.95 -71.69
C ASN A 89 34.40 37.89 -71.02
N ILE A 90 33.21 37.38 -70.66
CA ILE A 90 32.15 38.18 -70.02
C ILE A 90 32.46 38.42 -68.54
N ILE A 91 33.14 37.48 -67.89
CA ILE A 91 33.44 37.51 -66.46
C ILE A 91 34.94 37.74 -66.21
N THR A 92 35.25 38.52 -65.18
CA THR A 92 36.63 38.81 -64.81
C THR A 92 37.31 37.60 -64.16
N THR A 93 38.64 37.65 -63.98
CA THR A 93 39.38 36.61 -63.26
C THR A 93 38.91 36.47 -61.81
N GLU A 94 38.53 37.58 -61.17
CA GLU A 94 37.99 37.58 -59.80
C GLU A 94 36.62 36.88 -59.75
N ASP A 95 35.74 37.20 -60.71
CA ASP A 95 34.46 36.52 -60.86
C ASP A 95 34.63 35.03 -61.12
N GLN A 96 35.64 34.64 -61.91
CA GLN A 96 35.94 33.23 -62.18
C GLN A 96 36.30 32.47 -60.88
N ILE A 97 37.13 33.05 -60.02
CA ILE A 97 37.53 32.46 -58.74
C ILE A 97 36.33 32.34 -57.80
N ARG A 98 35.51 33.39 -57.72
CA ARG A 98 34.31 33.40 -56.89
C ARG A 98 33.27 32.37 -57.34
N LEU A 99 33.06 32.23 -58.64
CA LEU A 99 32.09 31.27 -59.17
C LEU A 99 32.57 29.83 -59.00
N MET A 100 33.88 29.58 -59.03
CA MET A 100 34.45 28.25 -58.77
C MET A 100 34.19 27.74 -57.35
N SER A 101 34.13 28.61 -56.33
CA SER A 101 33.81 28.20 -54.95
C SER A 101 32.37 27.76 -54.73
N TYR A 102 31.48 27.96 -55.70
CA TYR A 102 30.10 27.43 -55.63
C TYR A 102 29.99 26.04 -56.25
N LEU A 103 30.97 25.63 -57.07
CA LEU A 103 31.03 24.30 -57.69
C LEU A 103 31.73 23.26 -56.82
N TYR A 104 32.71 23.70 -56.01
CA TYR A 104 33.60 22.86 -55.19
C TYR A 104 33.59 23.31 -53.74
#